data_AF-A0A660MJC6-F1
#
_entry.id   AF-A0A660MJC6-F1
#
_cell.length_a   1.000
_cell.length_b   1.000
_cell.length_c   1.000
_cell.angle_alpha   90.00
_cell.angle_beta   90.00
_cell.angle_gamma   90.00
#
_symmetry.space_group_name_H-M   'P 1'
#
loop_
_entity.id
_entity.type
_entity.pdbx_description
1 polymer ?
#
loop_
_entity_poly.entity_id
_entity_poly.type
_entity_poly.pdbx_seq_one_letter_code
_entity_poly.pdbx_strand_id
1 'polypeptide(L)'
;MTTSLHGSYRRGTDRRLFLLAATALVLLALALADLATGPSGMPLDDIFRALRAGAFYDKSRSEVASRALALLPAAPSGLESLWQGMHDVFSEEARLRKLVTILWGLRMPQTLTGILVGFCLGLAGLQMQTILANPLASPFTLGFSAAAGFGAALAIMFGGMMPGVAGHAWYGFIIVPAAAFAMTIGACGLIYLIAVLRSATPAILVLGGIAVLFFFQSLQSLLQFLATPEASQQ
;
A
#
# COMPACT_ATOMS: atom_id res chain seq x y z
N MET A 1 -45.80 24.12 -11.18
CA MET A 1 -45.06 23.65 -9.97
C MET A 1 -44.01 22.56 -10.25
N THR A 2 -43.72 22.17 -11.50
CA THR A 2 -42.79 21.07 -11.84
C THR A 2 -41.32 21.49 -12.08
N THR A 3 -41.04 22.78 -12.20
CA THR A 3 -39.68 23.34 -12.42
C THR A 3 -38.78 23.31 -11.17
N SER A 4 -39.32 23.00 -9.99
CA SER A 4 -38.62 23.04 -8.68
C SER A 4 -37.80 21.77 -8.37
N LEU A 5 -38.27 20.59 -8.81
CA LEU A 5 -37.64 19.30 -8.47
C LEU A 5 -36.40 18.99 -9.32
N HIS A 6 -36.47 19.23 -10.64
CA HIS A 6 -35.33 19.05 -11.54
C HIS A 6 -34.14 19.95 -11.18
N GLY A 7 -34.39 21.21 -10.82
CA GLY A 7 -33.33 22.14 -10.40
C GLY A 7 -32.69 21.76 -9.06
N SER A 8 -33.44 21.12 -8.17
CA SER A 8 -32.91 20.66 -6.87
C SER A 8 -32.09 19.37 -7.01
N TYR A 9 -32.51 18.44 -7.87
CA TYR A 9 -31.74 17.24 -8.20
C TYR A 9 -30.42 17.60 -8.89
N ARG A 10 -30.44 18.50 -9.88
CA ARG A 10 -29.22 18.94 -10.58
C ARG A 10 -28.20 19.56 -9.63
N ARG A 11 -28.63 20.48 -8.75
CA ARG A 11 -27.77 21.07 -7.70
C ARG A 11 -27.20 20.02 -6.74
N GLY A 12 -27.97 18.98 -6.41
CA GLY A 12 -27.51 17.86 -5.59
C GLY A 12 -26.42 17.05 -6.29
N THR A 13 -26.62 16.71 -7.56
CA THR A 13 -25.63 15.99 -8.39
C THR A 13 -24.38 16.82 -8.60
N ASP A 14 -24.51 18.11 -8.95
CA ASP A 14 -23.38 19.02 -9.18
C ASP A 14 -22.52 19.16 -7.92
N ARG A 15 -23.14 19.28 -6.74
CA ARG A 15 -22.42 19.31 -5.46
C ARG A 15 -21.68 18.01 -5.17
N ARG A 16 -22.29 16.85 -5.42
CA ARG A 16 -21.64 15.55 -5.24
C ARG A 16 -20.45 15.39 -6.18
N LEU A 17 -20.63 15.74 -7.45
CA LEU A 17 -19.57 15.69 -8.46
C LEU A 17 -18.40 16.61 -8.08
N PHE A 18 -18.71 17.83 -7.63
CA PHE A 18 -17.72 18.78 -7.13
C PHE A 18 -16.94 18.23 -5.93
N LEU A 19 -17.62 17.67 -4.93
CA LEU A 19 -16.97 17.08 -3.75
C LEU A 19 -16.07 15.90 -4.12
N LEU A 20 -16.51 15.03 -5.03
CA LEU A 20 -15.71 13.91 -5.53
C LEU A 20 -14.46 14.41 -6.27
N ALA A 21 -14.62 15.40 -7.15
CA ALA A 21 -13.49 16.00 -7.87
C ALA A 21 -12.51 16.69 -6.91
N ALA A 22 -13.00 17.43 -5.92
CA ALA A 22 -12.18 18.06 -4.89
C ALA A 22 -11.39 17.03 -4.09
N THR A 23 -12.03 15.92 -3.69
CA THR A 23 -11.37 14.83 -2.94
C THR A 23 -10.30 14.17 -3.80
N ALA A 24 -10.59 13.92 -5.09
CA ALA A 24 -9.62 13.35 -6.02
C ALA A 24 -8.40 14.27 -6.22
N LEU A 25 -8.60 15.59 -6.31
CA LEU A 25 -7.52 16.57 -6.41
C LEU A 25 -6.67 16.61 -5.14
N VAL A 26 -7.31 16.56 -3.96
CA VAL A 26 -6.58 16.48 -2.68
C VAL A 26 -5.77 15.20 -2.59
N LEU A 27 -6.34 14.05 -2.96
CA LEU A 27 -5.62 12.77 -3.00
C LEU A 27 -4.42 12.81 -3.95
N LEU A 28 -4.57 13.42 -5.14
CA LEU A 28 -3.47 13.62 -6.07
C LEU A 28 -2.36 14.49 -5.45
N ALA A 29 -2.72 15.59 -4.82
CA ALA A 29 -1.77 16.48 -4.17
C ALA A 29 -1.02 15.78 -3.01
N LEU A 30 -1.73 14.99 -2.19
CA LEU A 30 -1.14 14.19 -1.13
C LEU A 30 -0.21 13.09 -1.66
N ALA A 31 -0.59 12.44 -2.76
CA ALA A 31 0.27 11.45 -3.41
C ALA A 31 1.57 12.09 -3.94
N LEU A 32 1.47 13.26 -4.59
CA LEU A 32 2.65 14.00 -5.04
C LEU A 32 3.52 14.49 -3.87
N ALA A 33 2.88 14.91 -2.77
CA ALA A 33 3.58 15.29 -1.56
C ALA A 33 4.34 14.09 -0.98
N ASP A 34 3.69 12.93 -0.81
CA ASP A 34 4.30 11.67 -0.35
C ASP A 34 5.49 11.25 -1.23
N LEU A 35 5.33 11.35 -2.55
CA LEU A 35 6.41 11.10 -3.52
C LEU A 35 7.60 12.05 -3.35
N ALA A 36 7.38 13.29 -2.91
CA ALA A 36 8.43 14.29 -2.70
C ALA A 36 9.07 14.19 -1.32
N THR A 37 8.27 13.99 -0.28
CA THR A 37 8.68 13.93 1.13
C THR A 37 9.18 12.54 1.48
N GLY A 38 10.49 12.36 1.49
CA GLY A 38 11.15 11.17 2.00
C GLY A 38 12.57 11.47 2.48
N PRO A 39 13.30 10.50 3.04
CA PRO A 39 14.59 10.73 3.70
C PRO A 39 15.63 11.40 2.79
N SER A 40 15.54 11.14 1.49
CA SER A 40 16.45 11.69 0.49
C SER A 40 16.00 13.03 -0.11
N GLY A 41 14.80 13.53 0.22
CA GLY A 41 14.21 14.78 -0.30
C GLY A 41 14.31 14.92 -1.82
N MET A 42 13.28 14.55 -2.58
CA MET A 42 13.36 14.59 -4.04
C MET A 42 12.59 15.81 -4.58
N PRO A 43 13.25 16.74 -5.30
CA PRO A 43 12.54 17.86 -5.91
C PRO A 43 11.59 17.35 -7.01
N LEU A 44 10.53 18.10 -7.29
CA LEU A 44 9.48 17.68 -8.22
C LEU A 44 10.01 17.41 -9.63
N ASP A 45 11.04 18.15 -10.07
CA ASP A 45 11.63 17.94 -11.38
C ASP A 45 12.34 16.59 -11.50
N ASP A 46 13.07 16.17 -10.46
CA ASP A 46 13.71 14.85 -10.39
C ASP A 46 12.65 13.72 -10.38
N ILE A 47 11.50 13.92 -9.72
CA ILE A 47 10.37 12.99 -9.77
C ILE A 47 9.83 12.89 -11.19
N PHE A 48 9.56 14.02 -11.85
CA PHE A 48 9.06 14.01 -13.22
C PHE A 48 10.06 13.40 -14.20
N ARG A 49 11.37 13.61 -14.01
CA ARG A 49 12.43 12.96 -14.78
C ARG A 49 12.41 11.44 -14.59
N ALA A 50 12.32 10.96 -13.35
CA ALA A 50 12.26 9.54 -13.04
C ALA A 50 10.95 8.88 -13.52
N LEU A 51 9.82 9.58 -13.45
CA LEU A 51 8.55 9.13 -14.03
C LEU A 51 8.64 8.98 -15.55
N ARG A 52 9.24 9.97 -16.24
CA ARG A 52 9.42 9.97 -17.69
C ARG A 52 10.42 8.91 -18.16
N ALA A 53 11.43 8.61 -17.35
CA ALA A 53 12.41 7.56 -17.59
C ALA A 53 11.77 6.15 -17.53
N GLY A 54 10.72 5.97 -16.74
CA GLY A 54 9.96 4.73 -16.62
C GLY A 54 10.54 3.74 -15.60
N ALA A 55 9.72 2.73 -15.24
CA ALA A 55 10.06 1.74 -14.20
C ALA A 55 11.20 0.80 -14.58
N PHE A 56 11.37 0.54 -15.87
CA PHE A 56 12.38 -0.35 -16.43
C PHE A 56 13.55 0.43 -17.03
N TYR A 57 13.91 1.57 -16.43
CA TYR A 57 15.04 2.37 -16.89
C TYR A 57 16.35 1.62 -16.65
N ASP A 58 16.78 0.88 -17.67
CA ASP A 58 18.12 0.31 -17.74
C ASP A 58 18.73 0.62 -19.09
N LYS A 59 19.36 1.79 -19.20
CA LYS A 59 20.26 2.04 -20.32
C LYS A 59 21.50 1.17 -20.15
N SER A 60 21.77 0.34 -21.15
CA SER A 60 23.00 -0.45 -21.19
C SER A 60 24.21 0.49 -21.12
N ARG A 61 25.27 0.09 -20.41
CA ARG A 61 26.52 0.88 -20.30
C ARG A 61 27.07 1.31 -21.68
N SER A 62 26.78 0.55 -22.73
CA SER A 62 27.13 0.86 -24.12
C SER A 62 26.40 2.08 -24.68
N GLU A 63 25.13 2.29 -24.32
CA GLU A 63 24.35 3.44 -24.79
C GLU A 63 24.82 4.74 -24.12
N VAL A 64 25.20 4.65 -22.85
CA VAL A 64 25.85 5.71 -22.07
C VAL A 64 27.18 6.09 -22.69
N ALA A 65 28.01 5.07 -22.98
CA ALA A 65 29.31 5.25 -23.61
C ALA A 65 29.17 5.86 -25.01
N SER A 66 28.14 5.48 -25.78
CA SER A 66 27.87 6.06 -27.11
C SER A 66 27.50 7.54 -27.03
N ARG A 67 26.74 7.96 -26.00
CA ARG A 67 26.40 9.36 -25.75
C ARG A 67 27.60 10.16 -25.29
N ALA A 68 28.42 9.60 -24.40
CA ALA A 68 29.69 10.21 -24.01
C ALA A 68 30.62 10.37 -25.21
N LEU A 69 30.71 9.36 -26.10
CA LEU A 69 31.48 9.43 -27.34
C LEU A 69 30.93 10.49 -28.31
N ALA A 70 29.62 10.63 -28.41
CA ALA A 70 28.98 11.62 -29.29
C ALA A 70 29.23 13.07 -28.86
N LEU A 71 29.64 13.29 -27.60
CA LEU A 71 30.00 14.60 -27.06
C LEU A 71 31.49 14.94 -27.24
N LEU A 72 32.35 13.95 -27.51
CA LEU A 72 33.78 14.15 -27.78
C LEU A 72 34.07 15.16 -28.91
N PRO A 73 33.31 15.23 -30.02
CA PRO A 73 33.55 16.20 -31.10
C PRO A 73 33.16 17.64 -30.73
N ALA A 74 32.35 17.83 -29.69
CA ALA A 74 31.76 19.12 -29.32
C ALA A 74 32.42 19.78 -28.10
N ALA A 75 33.39 19.11 -27.46
CA ALA A 75 34.05 19.66 -26.30
C ALA A 75 35.00 20.81 -26.71
N PRO A 76 35.07 21.90 -25.91
CA PRO A 76 36.08 22.93 -26.06
C PRO A 76 37.48 22.31 -26.12
N SER A 77 38.44 23.00 -26.76
CA SER A 77 39.77 22.51 -27.14
C SER A 77 40.74 22.19 -25.98
N GLY A 78 40.28 21.59 -24.89
CA GLY A 78 41.08 21.18 -23.73
C GLY A 78 40.67 19.83 -23.14
N LEU A 79 41.67 19.08 -22.65
CA LEU A 79 41.49 17.80 -21.95
C LEU A 79 40.57 17.94 -20.72
N GLU A 80 40.66 19.06 -20.02
CA GLU A 80 39.86 19.35 -18.81
C GLU A 80 38.37 19.50 -19.13
N SER A 81 38.00 20.19 -20.21
CA SER A 81 36.60 20.33 -20.60
C SER A 81 36.01 19.01 -21.12
N LEU A 82 36.82 18.17 -21.75
CA LEU A 82 36.45 16.80 -22.11
C LEU A 82 36.21 15.94 -20.86
N TRP A 83 37.15 15.98 -19.92
CA TRP A 83 37.06 15.25 -18.66
C TRP A 83 35.84 15.65 -17.85
N GLN A 84 35.60 16.96 -17.71
CA GLN A 84 34.44 17.51 -17.01
C GLN A 84 33.13 17.09 -17.68
N GLY A 85 33.02 17.22 -19.00
CA GLY A 85 31.82 16.82 -19.73
C GLY A 85 31.53 15.31 -19.62
N MET A 86 32.56 14.46 -19.66
CA MET A 86 32.40 13.03 -19.42
C MET A 86 31.94 12.75 -17.99
N HIS A 87 32.58 13.37 -16.99
CA HIS A 87 32.19 13.22 -15.58
C HIS A 87 30.74 13.66 -15.33
N ASP A 88 30.30 14.75 -15.96
CA ASP A 88 28.93 15.26 -15.85
C ASP A 88 27.91 14.28 -16.45
N VAL A 89 28.21 13.66 -17.60
CA VAL A 89 27.36 12.63 -18.21
C VAL A 89 27.23 11.39 -17.32
N PHE A 90 28.36 10.87 -16.81
CA PHE A 90 28.35 9.68 -15.96
C PHE A 90 27.67 9.94 -14.61
N SER A 91 27.87 11.13 -14.02
CA SER A 91 27.25 11.50 -12.75
C SER A 91 25.74 11.71 -12.88
N GLU A 92 25.26 12.35 -13.95
CA GLU A 92 23.83 12.54 -14.20
C GLU A 92 23.12 11.20 -14.47
N GLU A 93 23.76 10.29 -15.21
CA GLU A 93 23.23 8.94 -15.40
C GLU A 93 23.17 8.13 -14.10
N ALA A 94 24.22 8.18 -13.29
CA ALA A 94 24.23 7.52 -11.99
C ALA A 94 23.16 8.10 -11.06
N ARG A 95 22.93 9.41 -11.11
CA ARG A 95 21.86 10.11 -10.38
C ARG A 95 20.48 9.64 -10.83
N LEU A 96 20.19 9.65 -12.13
CA LEU A 96 18.90 9.20 -12.68
C LEU A 96 18.59 7.73 -12.35
N ARG A 97 19.58 6.83 -12.44
CA ARG A 97 19.40 5.42 -12.04
C ARG A 97 18.96 5.31 -10.57
N LYS A 98 19.63 6.02 -9.67
CA LYS A 98 19.26 6.05 -8.24
C LYS A 98 17.84 6.60 -8.04
N LEU A 99 17.50 7.69 -8.72
CA LEU A 99 16.16 8.30 -8.64
C LEU A 99 15.08 7.33 -9.09
N VAL A 100 15.26 6.65 -10.22
CA VAL A 100 14.32 5.64 -10.73
C VAL A 100 14.18 4.48 -9.76
N THR A 101 15.28 3.93 -9.23
CA THR A 101 15.22 2.83 -8.24
C THR A 101 14.45 3.24 -6.98
N ILE A 102 14.68 4.45 -6.46
CA ILE A 102 13.98 4.94 -5.26
C ILE A 102 12.50 5.17 -5.56
N LEU A 103 12.19 5.85 -6.66
CA LEU A 103 10.83 6.18 -7.02
C LEU A 103 10.01 4.91 -7.30
N TRP A 104 10.47 4.06 -8.22
CA TRP A 104 9.72 2.89 -8.67
C TRP A 104 9.88 1.67 -7.77
N GLY A 105 11.02 1.51 -7.11
CA GLY A 105 11.30 0.37 -6.24
C GLY A 105 10.79 0.53 -4.80
N LEU A 106 10.60 1.77 -4.32
CA LEU A 106 10.21 2.02 -2.93
C LEU A 106 8.96 2.91 -2.82
N ARG A 107 9.00 4.13 -3.38
CA ARG A 107 7.94 5.14 -3.13
C ARG A 107 6.63 4.81 -3.83
N MET A 108 6.66 4.60 -5.15
CA MET A 108 5.47 4.35 -5.97
C MET A 108 4.64 3.17 -5.45
N PRO A 109 5.21 1.99 -5.14
CA PRO A 109 4.44 0.89 -4.57
C PRO A 109 3.79 1.24 -3.22
N GLN A 110 4.50 1.97 -2.35
CA GLN A 110 4.01 2.37 -1.02
C GLN A 110 2.85 3.37 -1.14
N THR A 111 3.00 4.43 -1.94
CA THR A 111 1.96 5.44 -2.15
C THR A 111 0.71 4.82 -2.76
N LEU A 112 0.86 3.99 -3.79
CA LEU A 112 -0.27 3.30 -4.44
C LEU A 112 -0.99 2.36 -3.47
N THR A 113 -0.23 1.61 -2.66
CA THR A 113 -0.81 0.74 -1.63
C THR A 113 -1.56 1.56 -0.58
N GLY A 114 -1.02 2.69 -0.13
CA GLY A 114 -1.68 3.60 0.81
C GLY A 114 -3.01 4.13 0.28
N ILE A 115 -3.04 4.59 -0.98
CA ILE A 115 -4.28 5.03 -1.65
C ILE A 115 -5.30 3.89 -1.73
N LEU A 116 -4.86 2.71 -2.18
CA LEU A 116 -5.73 1.55 -2.35
C LEU A 116 -6.32 1.08 -1.00
N VAL A 117 -5.49 0.96 0.03
CA VAL A 117 -5.93 0.58 1.39
C VAL A 117 -6.89 1.62 1.95
N GLY A 118 -6.59 2.92 1.79
CA GLY A 118 -7.48 4.00 2.22
C GLY A 118 -8.85 3.93 1.55
N PHE A 119 -8.88 3.66 0.24
CA PHE A 119 -10.13 3.46 -0.51
C PHE A 119 -10.92 2.25 0.00
N CYS A 120 -10.26 1.10 0.18
CA CYS A 120 -10.88 -0.12 0.71
C CYS A 120 -11.44 0.09 2.13
N LEU A 121 -10.69 0.75 3.02
CA LEU A 121 -11.15 1.03 4.38
C LEU A 121 -12.32 2.01 4.41
N GLY A 122 -12.32 3.03 3.53
CA GLY A 122 -13.44 3.96 3.39
C GLY A 122 -14.73 3.25 2.95
N LEU A 123 -14.65 2.36 1.95
CA LEU A 123 -15.79 1.55 1.51
C LEU A 123 -16.26 0.57 2.59
N ALA A 124 -15.33 -0.11 3.25
CA ALA A 124 -15.65 -1.04 4.33
C ALA A 124 -16.33 -0.33 5.51
N GLY A 125 -15.87 0.88 5.87
CA GLY A 125 -16.52 1.75 6.86
C GLY A 125 -17.96 2.08 6.48
N LEU A 126 -18.18 2.55 5.25
CA LEU A 126 -19.51 2.86 4.74
C LEU A 126 -20.45 1.64 4.80
N GLN A 127 -19.98 0.47 4.35
CA GLN A 127 -20.76 -0.76 4.40
C GLN A 127 -21.09 -1.17 5.84
N MET A 128 -20.11 -1.11 6.74
CA MET A 128 -20.29 -1.51 8.14
C MET A 128 -21.30 -0.62 8.88
N GLN A 129 -21.20 0.70 8.68
CA GLN A 129 -22.15 1.67 9.24
C GLN A 129 -23.57 1.45 8.72
N THR A 130 -23.71 1.03 7.46
CA THR A 130 -25.00 0.72 6.84
C THR A 130 -25.60 -0.59 7.39
N ILE A 131 -24.80 -1.67 7.46
CA ILE A 131 -25.24 -2.99 7.96
C ILE A 131 -25.66 -2.91 9.42
N LEU A 132 -24.87 -2.22 10.24
CA LEU A 132 -25.13 -2.10 11.68
C LEU A 132 -26.07 -0.96 12.04
N ALA A 133 -26.48 -0.14 11.06
CA ALA A 133 -27.25 1.08 11.25
C ALA A 133 -26.67 1.97 12.37
N ASN A 134 -25.34 2.08 12.43
CA ASN A 134 -24.60 2.76 13.49
C ASN A 134 -23.44 3.59 12.89
N PRO A 135 -23.47 4.93 13.00
CA PRO A 135 -22.41 5.80 12.44
C PRO A 135 -21.06 5.64 13.14
N LEU A 136 -21.01 5.06 14.34
CA LEU A 136 -19.77 4.77 15.06
C LEU A 136 -19.19 3.39 14.72
N ALA A 137 -19.88 2.59 13.89
CA ALA A 137 -19.39 1.29 13.50
C ALA A 137 -18.18 1.39 12.55
N SER A 138 -17.28 0.44 12.70
CA SER A 138 -16.01 0.39 11.96
C SER A 138 -15.70 -1.05 11.56
N PRO A 139 -15.07 -1.30 10.41
CA PRO A 139 -14.71 -2.67 9.98
C PRO A 139 -13.77 -3.37 10.97
N PHE A 140 -13.08 -2.62 11.82
CA PHE A 140 -12.21 -3.14 12.87
C PHE A 140 -12.98 -3.73 14.07
N THR A 141 -14.26 -3.42 14.25
CA THR A 141 -15.04 -3.86 15.43
C THR A 141 -15.44 -5.33 15.39
N LEU A 142 -15.40 -5.98 14.21
CA LEU A 142 -15.81 -7.38 14.04
C LEU A 142 -14.66 -8.39 14.19
N GLY A 143 -13.46 -7.95 14.57
CA GLY A 143 -12.31 -8.84 14.79
C GLY A 143 -11.59 -9.29 13.51
N PHE A 144 -11.98 -8.81 12.33
CA PHE A 144 -11.34 -9.17 11.05
C PHE A 144 -9.85 -8.82 11.00
N SER A 145 -9.46 -7.69 11.59
CA SER A 145 -8.07 -7.26 11.63
C SER A 145 -7.22 -8.06 12.62
N ALA A 146 -7.81 -8.51 13.74
CA ALA A 146 -7.12 -9.44 14.64
C ALA A 146 -6.94 -10.81 14.00
N ALA A 147 -7.93 -11.29 13.25
CA ALA A 147 -7.80 -12.53 12.47
C ALA A 147 -6.71 -12.42 11.39
N ALA A 148 -6.66 -11.31 10.65
CA ALA A 148 -5.61 -11.04 9.67
C ALA A 148 -4.22 -11.01 10.33
N GLY A 149 -4.09 -10.32 11.46
CA GLY A 149 -2.85 -10.24 12.23
C GLY A 149 -2.38 -11.61 12.74
N PHE A 150 -3.30 -12.42 13.27
CA PHE A 150 -3.02 -13.80 13.66
C PHE A 150 -2.56 -14.66 12.47
N GLY A 151 -3.24 -14.57 11.32
CA GLY A 151 -2.85 -15.30 10.10
C GLY A 151 -1.48 -14.91 9.58
N ALA A 152 -1.16 -13.61 9.58
CA ALA A 152 0.17 -13.11 9.25
C ALA A 152 1.24 -13.61 10.24
N ALA A 153 0.96 -13.55 11.55
CA ALA A 153 1.87 -14.03 12.58
C ALA A 153 2.14 -15.54 12.45
N LEU A 154 1.11 -16.33 12.17
CA LEU A 154 1.22 -17.77 11.94
C LEU A 154 2.09 -18.08 10.72
N ALA A 155 1.90 -17.36 9.61
CA ALA A 155 2.77 -17.48 8.44
C ALA A 155 4.22 -17.06 8.72
N ILE A 156 4.44 -16.00 9.49
CA ILE A 156 5.81 -15.56 9.83
C ILE A 156 6.52 -16.60 10.71
N MET A 157 5.82 -17.13 11.72
CA MET A 157 6.38 -18.08 12.68
C MET A 157 6.62 -19.47 12.08
N PHE A 158 5.64 -20.04 11.38
CA PHE A 158 5.71 -21.41 10.85
C PHE A 158 6.18 -21.47 9.40
N GLY A 159 6.33 -20.34 8.73
CA GLY A 159 6.71 -20.26 7.33
C GLY A 159 8.04 -20.90 6.95
N GLY A 160 9.02 -20.78 7.85
CA GLY A 160 10.32 -21.41 7.68
C GLY A 160 10.28 -22.94 7.79
N MET A 161 9.21 -23.52 8.31
CA MET A 161 9.08 -24.98 8.51
C MET A 161 8.52 -25.70 7.29
N MET A 162 7.98 -24.99 6.28
CA MET A 162 7.49 -25.63 5.05
C MET A 162 8.67 -26.04 4.13
N PRO A 163 8.87 -27.35 3.90
CA PRO A 163 9.96 -27.83 3.04
C PRO A 163 9.78 -27.31 1.61
N GLY A 164 10.83 -26.71 1.05
CA GLY A 164 10.84 -26.16 -0.33
C GLY A 164 10.28 -24.74 -0.47
N VAL A 165 9.69 -24.17 0.58
CA VAL A 165 9.11 -22.81 0.59
C VAL A 165 10.01 -21.83 1.35
N ALA A 166 10.69 -22.30 2.39
CA ALA A 166 11.66 -21.52 3.16
C ALA A 166 12.85 -21.08 2.29
N GLY A 167 13.11 -19.76 2.23
CA GLY A 167 14.29 -19.18 1.58
C GLY A 167 14.06 -18.50 0.23
N HIS A 168 12.87 -18.59 -0.35
CA HIS A 168 12.57 -17.86 -1.58
C HIS A 168 11.88 -16.52 -1.32
N ALA A 169 12.28 -15.47 -2.04
CA ALA A 169 11.78 -14.11 -1.87
C ALA A 169 10.24 -13.98 -1.96
N TRP A 170 9.55 -14.87 -2.70
CA TRP A 170 8.09 -14.86 -2.84
C TRP A 170 7.33 -15.18 -1.54
N TYR A 171 7.99 -15.76 -0.53
CA TYR A 171 7.37 -16.11 0.74
C TYR A 171 6.76 -14.90 1.45
N GLY A 172 7.55 -13.83 1.64
CA GLY A 172 7.09 -12.62 2.32
C GLY A 172 6.04 -11.83 1.50
N PHE A 173 6.12 -11.90 0.17
CA PHE A 173 5.24 -11.14 -0.72
C PHE A 173 3.86 -11.77 -0.91
N ILE A 174 3.75 -13.10 -0.87
CA ILE A 174 2.50 -13.81 -1.21
C ILE A 174 1.94 -14.57 -0.01
N ILE A 175 2.76 -15.34 0.70
CA ILE A 175 2.25 -16.26 1.73
C ILE A 175 1.72 -15.49 2.94
N VAL A 176 2.44 -14.47 3.41
CA VAL A 176 2.00 -13.68 4.58
C VAL A 176 0.66 -12.98 4.30
N PRO A 177 0.47 -12.23 3.19
CA PRO A 177 -0.84 -11.66 2.85
C PRO A 177 -1.92 -12.72 2.61
N ALA A 178 -1.61 -13.85 1.97
CA ALA A 178 -2.57 -14.91 1.71
C ALA A 178 -3.06 -15.58 3.01
N ALA A 179 -2.16 -15.83 3.97
CA ALA A 179 -2.53 -16.37 5.27
C ALA A 179 -3.37 -15.38 6.09
N ALA A 180 -3.01 -14.09 6.07
CA ALA A 180 -3.81 -13.04 6.69
C ALA A 180 -5.23 -13.02 6.09
N PHE A 181 -5.34 -13.06 4.77
CA PHE A 181 -6.63 -13.08 4.06
C PHE A 181 -7.46 -14.34 4.37
N ALA A 182 -6.83 -15.52 4.37
CA ALA A 182 -7.49 -16.78 4.70
C ALA A 182 -8.08 -16.76 6.13
N MET A 183 -7.33 -16.23 7.10
CA MET A 183 -7.84 -16.09 8.46
C MET A 183 -8.97 -15.06 8.57
N THR A 184 -8.92 -13.96 7.81
CA THR A 184 -10.05 -13.04 7.71
C THR A 184 -11.30 -13.70 7.12
N ILE A 185 -11.17 -14.55 6.10
CA ILE A 185 -12.30 -15.35 5.58
C ILE A 185 -12.86 -16.26 6.68
N GLY A 186 -11.99 -16.91 7.46
CA GLY A 186 -12.41 -17.71 8.62
C GLY A 186 -13.21 -16.90 9.64
N ALA A 187 -12.74 -15.69 9.98
CA ALA A 187 -13.47 -14.79 10.87
C ALA A 187 -14.81 -14.33 10.29
N CYS A 188 -14.88 -14.01 8.99
CA CYS A 188 -16.14 -13.73 8.30
C CYS A 188 -17.10 -14.90 8.39
N GLY A 189 -16.61 -16.13 8.19
CA GLY A 189 -17.40 -17.35 8.34
C GLY A 189 -17.95 -17.53 9.76
N LEU A 190 -17.16 -17.20 10.78
CA LEU A 190 -17.59 -17.27 12.19
C LEU A 190 -18.68 -16.25 12.51
N ILE A 191 -18.54 -15.01 12.03
CA ILE A 191 -19.58 -13.97 12.18
C ILE A 191 -20.86 -14.37 11.42
N TYR A 192 -20.71 -14.88 10.20
CA TYR A 192 -21.83 -15.37 9.41
C TYR A 192 -22.56 -16.52 10.11
N LEU A 193 -21.82 -17.46 10.70
CA LEU A 193 -22.39 -18.56 11.48
C LEU A 193 -23.18 -18.04 12.69
N ILE A 194 -22.66 -17.05 13.41
CA ILE A 194 -23.38 -16.40 14.53
C ILE A 194 -24.68 -15.76 14.03
N ALA A 195 -24.63 -15.08 12.87
CA ALA A 195 -25.80 -14.43 12.27
C ALA A 195 -26.89 -15.45 11.90
N VAL A 196 -26.51 -16.61 11.35
CA VAL A 196 -27.42 -17.68 10.94
C VAL A 196 -27.99 -18.45 12.14
N LEU A 197 -27.19 -18.76 13.16
CA LEU A 197 -27.63 -19.55 14.31
C LEU A 197 -28.47 -18.77 15.33
N ARG A 198 -28.35 -17.44 15.35
CA ARG A 198 -29.09 -16.57 16.27
C ARG A 198 -30.01 -15.65 15.47
N SER A 199 -29.55 -14.44 15.19
CA SER A 199 -30.21 -13.49 14.31
C SER A 199 -29.18 -12.47 13.82
N ALA A 200 -29.41 -11.89 12.66
CA ALA A 200 -28.55 -10.84 12.08
C ALA A 200 -28.82 -9.44 12.69
N THR A 201 -29.23 -9.37 13.96
CA THR A 201 -29.45 -8.08 14.62
C THR A 201 -28.10 -7.37 14.89
N PRO A 202 -28.01 -6.05 14.74
CA PRO A 202 -26.75 -5.32 14.95
C PRO A 202 -26.09 -5.58 16.30
N ALA A 203 -26.88 -5.69 17.38
CA ALA A 203 -26.37 -5.98 18.71
C ALA A 203 -25.67 -7.34 18.80
N ILE A 204 -26.24 -8.38 18.18
CA ILE A 204 -25.65 -9.73 18.16
C ILE A 204 -24.39 -9.74 17.30
N LEU A 205 -24.41 -9.07 16.15
CA LEU A 205 -23.23 -8.97 15.28
C LEU A 205 -22.06 -8.25 15.95
N VAL A 206 -22.34 -7.16 16.68
CA VAL A 206 -21.30 -6.43 17.45
C VAL A 206 -20.74 -7.30 18.58
N LEU A 207 -21.59 -7.95 19.37
CA LEU A 207 -21.13 -8.82 20.46
C LEU A 207 -20.35 -10.03 19.94
N GLY A 208 -20.83 -10.64 18.85
CA GLY A 208 -20.12 -11.69 18.13
C GLY A 208 -18.77 -11.20 17.61
N GLY A 209 -18.73 -10.01 17.04
CA GLY A 209 -17.50 -9.31 16.63
C GLY A 209 -16.47 -9.17 17.73
N ILE A 210 -16.90 -8.72 18.91
CA ILE A 210 -16.03 -8.59 20.10
C ILE A 210 -15.54 -9.96 20.56
N ALA A 211 -16.38 -11.00 20.52
CA ALA A 211 -15.95 -12.36 20.86
C ALA A 211 -14.89 -12.88 19.87
N VAL A 212 -15.09 -12.70 18.57
CA VAL A 212 -14.13 -13.07 17.51
C VAL A 212 -12.84 -12.29 17.66
N LEU A 213 -12.91 -10.99 17.99
CA LEU A 213 -11.76 -10.14 18.25
C LEU A 213 -10.89 -10.72 19.39
N PHE A 214 -11.48 -10.97 20.56
CA PHE A 214 -10.74 -11.51 21.70
C PHE A 214 -10.21 -12.92 21.45
N PHE A 215 -10.95 -13.75 20.71
CA PHE A 215 -10.50 -15.07 20.31
C PHE A 215 -9.22 -15.01 19.48
N PHE A 216 -9.16 -14.17 18.44
CA PHE A 216 -7.95 -14.05 17.63
C PHE A 216 -6.82 -13.32 18.35
N GLN A 217 -7.13 -12.35 19.22
CA GLN A 217 -6.12 -11.71 20.06
C GLN A 217 -5.46 -12.70 21.01
N SER A 218 -6.22 -13.59 21.67
CA SER A 218 -5.65 -14.59 22.57
C SER A 218 -4.78 -15.60 21.82
N LEU A 219 -5.20 -16.03 20.63
CA LEU A 219 -4.39 -16.88 19.75
C LEU A 219 -3.10 -16.17 19.30
N GLN A 220 -3.17 -14.89 18.94
CA GLN A 220 -2.00 -14.10 18.59
C GLN A 220 -1.03 -13.96 19.76
N SER A 221 -1.54 -13.71 20.98
CA SER A 221 -0.73 -13.67 22.20
C SER A 221 -0.09 -15.03 22.51
N LEU A 222 -0.80 -16.14 22.29
CA LEU A 222 -0.24 -17.48 22.42
C LEU A 222 0.92 -17.69 21.43
N LEU A 223 0.76 -17.30 20.16
CA LEU A 223 1.85 -17.38 19.19
C LEU A 223 3.07 -16.54 19.60
N GLN A 224 2.83 -15.33 20.10
CA GLN A 224 3.91 -14.47 20.60
C GLN A 224 4.66 -15.12 21.77
N PHE A 225 3.95 -15.76 22.70
CA PHE A 225 4.54 -16.50 23.81
C PHE A 225 5.36 -17.71 23.35
N LEU A 226 4.90 -18.43 22.32
CA LEU A 226 5.66 -19.56 21.75
C LEU A 226 6.87 -19.11 20.93
N ALA A 227 6.86 -17.88 20.39
CA ALA A 227 7.96 -17.32 19.62
C ALA A 227 9.05 -16.66 20.48
N THR A 228 8.74 -16.31 21.74
CA THR A 228 9.70 -15.67 22.65
C THR A 228 10.85 -16.62 23.00
N PRO A 229 12.12 -16.19 22.82
CA PRO A 229 13.29 -17.04 22.99
C PRO A 229 13.47 -17.58 24.42
N GLU A 230 12.86 -16.94 25.43
CA GLU A 230 12.90 -17.38 26.82
C GLU A 230 12.19 -18.74 27.04
N ALA A 231 11.16 -19.07 26.26
CA ALA A 231 10.44 -20.34 26.35
C ALA A 231 11.25 -21.54 25.82
N SER A 232 12.25 -21.28 24.98
CA SER A 232 13.15 -22.30 24.42
C SER A 232 14.43 -22.54 25.25
N GLN A 233 14.62 -21.80 26.35
CA GLN A 233 15.78 -21.91 27.25
C GLN A 233 15.45 -22.47 28.64
N GLN A 234 14.19 -22.87 28.88
CA GLN A 234 13.76 -23.65 30.06
C GLN A 234 13.47 -25.09 29.65
#